data_AF-A0A1Y4TH95-F1
#
_entry.id   AF-A0A1Y4TH95-F1
#
_cell.length_a   1.000
_cell.length_b   1.000
_cell.length_c   1.000
_cell.angle_alpha   90.00
_cell.angle_beta   90.00
_cell.angle_gamma   90.00
#
_symmetry.space_group_name_H-M   'P 1'
#
loop_
_entity.id
_entity.type
_entity.pdbx_description
1 polymer ?
#
loop_
_entity_poly.entity_id
_entity_poly.type
_entity_poly.pdbx_seq_one_letter_code
_entity_poly.pdbx_strand_id
1 'polypeptide(L)'
;MELCLRADDREGAAKQFARYVDTFTGPAVLPDEDLFRPGMEYTRTEGQLASTREMRRMLLKAVDEDVRFGPLRDNPVFAAALQKLKDSLN
;
A
#
# COMPACT_ATOMS: atom_id res chain seq x y z
N MET A 1 -3.87 4.42 -10.09
CA MET A 1 -4.69 5.25 -9.20
C MET A 1 -4.90 6.64 -9.81
N GLU A 2 -3.81 7.33 -10.19
CA GLU A 2 -3.91 8.60 -10.90
C GLU A 2 -4.70 8.53 -12.22
N LEU A 3 -4.63 7.40 -12.94
CA LEU A 3 -5.41 7.19 -14.17
C LEU A 3 -6.92 7.11 -13.91
N CYS A 4 -7.37 6.45 -12.84
CA CYS A 4 -8.79 6.37 -12.48
C CYS A 4 -9.32 7.69 -11.94
N LEU A 5 -8.50 8.42 -11.16
CA LEU A 5 -8.83 9.78 -10.70
C LEU A 5 -8.99 10.76 -11.87
N ARG A 6 -8.22 10.59 -12.95
CA ARG A 6 -8.35 11.39 -14.19
C ARG A 6 -9.58 11.04 -15.01
N ALA A 7 -10.13 9.84 -14.84
CA ALA A 7 -11.30 9.34 -15.57
C ALA A 7 -12.64 9.52 -14.81
N ASP A 8 -12.62 10.16 -13.63
CA ASP A 8 -13.73 10.22 -12.65
C ASP A 8 -14.32 8.84 -12.27
N ASP A 9 -13.57 7.76 -12.51
CA ASP A 9 -13.92 6.41 -12.07
C ASP A 9 -13.49 6.21 -10.62
N ARG A 10 -14.34 6.71 -9.72
CA ARG A 10 -14.10 6.69 -8.27
C ARG A 10 -14.09 5.28 -7.70
N GLU A 11 -14.92 4.38 -8.25
CA GLU A 11 -14.99 3.00 -7.78
C GLU A 11 -13.73 2.22 -8.19
N GLY A 12 -13.28 2.38 -9.44
CA GLY A 12 -12.02 1.81 -9.90
C GLY A 12 -10.81 2.36 -9.13
N ALA A 13 -10.81 3.67 -8.84
CA ALA A 13 -9.76 4.30 -8.04
C ALA A 13 -9.71 3.72 -6.61
N ALA A 14 -10.86 3.55 -5.95
CA ALA A 14 -10.96 2.97 -4.61
C ALA A 14 -10.49 1.51 -4.58
N LYS A 15 -10.92 0.69 -5.54
CA LYS A 15 -10.46 -0.71 -5.67
C LYS A 15 -8.96 -0.79 -5.92
N GLN A 16 -8.42 0.08 -6.77
CA GLN A 16 -6.98 0.10 -7.04
C GLN A 16 -6.18 0.54 -5.81
N PHE A 17 -6.68 1.49 -5.03
CA PHE A 17 -6.08 1.86 -3.75
C PHE A 17 -6.02 0.69 -2.79
N ALA A 18 -7.14 -0.01 -2.60
CA ALA A 18 -7.22 -1.15 -1.69
C ALA A 18 -6.19 -2.21 -2.08
N ARG A 19 -6.10 -2.57 -3.37
CA ARG A 19 -5.09 -3.51 -3.87
C ARG A 19 -3.66 -3.02 -3.62
N TYR A 20 -3.42 -1.72 -3.76
CA TYR A 20 -2.10 -1.16 -3.49
C TYR A 20 -1.75 -1.24 -2.00
N VAL A 21 -2.66 -0.84 -1.11
CA VAL A 21 -2.48 -0.96 0.35
C VAL A 21 -2.28 -2.41 0.77
N ASP A 22 -3.02 -3.35 0.19
CA ASP A 22 -2.88 -4.78 0.46
C ASP A 22 -1.48 -5.29 0.15
N THR A 23 -0.92 -4.94 -1.02
CA THR A 23 0.45 -5.29 -1.36
C THR A 23 1.45 -4.58 -0.44
N PHE A 24 1.20 -3.31 -0.13
CA PHE A 24 2.13 -2.48 0.62
C PHE A 24 2.22 -2.85 2.10
N THR A 25 1.12 -3.32 2.68
CA THR A 25 1.01 -3.80 4.07
C THR A 25 1.04 -5.32 4.17
N GLY A 26 1.17 -6.02 3.04
CA GLY A 26 1.26 -7.47 2.96
C GLY A 26 2.66 -7.99 3.36
N PRO A 27 2.82 -9.32 3.43
CA PRO A 27 4.11 -9.93 3.74
C PRO A 27 5.15 -9.60 2.66
N ALA A 28 6.41 -9.42 3.08
CA ALA A 28 7.51 -9.25 2.16
C ALA A 28 7.70 -10.50 1.29
N VAL A 29 7.68 -10.32 -0.02
CA VAL A 29 8.05 -11.35 -0.99
C VAL A 29 9.54 -11.21 -1.26
N LEU A 30 10.30 -12.23 -0.89
CA LEU A 30 11.74 -12.28 -1.13
C LEU A 30 12.01 -13.00 -2.45
N PRO A 31 13.08 -12.62 -3.18
CA PRO A 31 13.50 -13.34 -4.38
C PRO A 31 13.86 -14.79 -4.06
N ASP A 32 13.70 -15.67 -5.05
CA ASP A 32 14.04 -17.08 -4.93
C ASP A 32 15.57 -17.25 -4.79
N GLU A 33 15.99 -17.82 -3.67
CA GLU A 33 17.39 -18.10 -3.34
C GLU A 33 18.12 -18.91 -4.42
N ASP A 34 17.45 -19.88 -5.05
CA ASP A 34 18.07 -20.77 -6.03
C ASP A 34 18.21 -20.12 -7.40
N LEU A 35 17.33 -19.15 -7.71
CA LEU A 35 17.45 -18.31 -8.90
C LEU A 35 18.41 -17.12 -8.70
N PHE A 36 18.66 -16.73 -7.44
CA PHE A 36 19.44 -15.56 -7.07
C PHE A 36 20.49 -15.89 -5.97
N ARG A 37 21.64 -16.52 -6.32
CA ARG A 37 22.78 -16.71 -5.38
C ARG A 37 24.17 -16.67 -6.06
N PRO A 38 25.27 -16.22 -5.38
CA PRO A 38 25.42 -15.87 -3.96
C PRO A 38 26.04 -14.47 -3.67
N GLY A 39 25.66 -13.85 -2.55
CA GLY A 39 26.29 -12.62 -2.03
C GLY A 39 25.37 -11.76 -1.14
N MET A 40 24.06 -11.97 -1.22
CA MET A 40 23.07 -11.31 -0.37
C MET A 40 22.53 -12.32 0.63
N GLU A 41 23.11 -12.33 1.83
CA GLU A 41 22.51 -13.02 2.97
C GLU A 41 21.27 -12.21 3.39
N TYR A 42 20.08 -12.65 2.98
CA TYR A 42 18.85 -12.06 3.48
C TYR A 42 18.38 -12.83 4.72
N THR A 43 18.19 -12.11 5.82
CA THR A 43 17.59 -12.69 7.02
C THR A 43 16.08 -12.55 6.90
N ARG A 44 15.38 -13.68 6.71
CA ARG A 44 13.92 -13.70 6.67
C ARG A 44 13.40 -13.39 8.09
N THR A 45 12.94 -12.17 8.30
CA THR A 45 12.28 -11.82 9.57
C THR A 45 10.81 -12.20 9.46
N GLU A 46 10.35 -13.11 10.32
CA GLU A 46 8.93 -13.47 10.37
C GLU A 46 8.08 -12.21 10.64
N GLY A 47 6.99 -12.06 9.88
CA GLY A 47 6.12 -10.89 9.98
C GLY A 47 6.67 -9.62 9.31
N GLN A 48 7.80 -9.68 8.60
CA GLN A 48 8.28 -8.55 7.82
C GLN A 48 7.26 -8.19 6.72
N LEU A 49 6.81 -6.94 6.73
CA LEU A 49 5.94 -6.42 5.70
C LEU A 49 6.73 -5.97 4.46
N ALA A 50 6.05 -5.90 3.33
CA ALA A 50 6.63 -5.50 2.04
C ALA A 50 7.18 -4.07 2.03
N SER A 51 6.77 -3.22 2.98
CA SER A 51 7.25 -1.85 3.12
C SER A 51 7.61 -1.51 4.57
N THR A 52 8.55 -0.56 4.73
CA THR A 52 8.92 -0.07 6.06
C THR A 52 7.81 0.78 6.68
N ARG A 53 7.89 1.03 7.98
CA ARG A 53 6.93 1.90 8.68
C ARG A 53 6.95 3.33 8.14
N GLU A 54 8.14 3.83 7.80
CA GLU A 54 8.36 5.18 7.25
C GLU A 54 7.70 5.34 5.89
N MET A 55 7.83 4.33 5.02
CA MET A 55 7.18 4.31 3.71
C MET A 55 5.65 4.36 3.83
N ARG A 56 5.08 3.62 4.78
CA ARG A 56 3.63 3.61 5.08
C ARG A 56 3.16 4.95 5.64
N ARG A 57 3.96 5.57 6.50
CA ARG A 57 3.68 6.91 7.03
C ARG A 57 3.71 7.97 5.92
N MET A 58 4.66 7.87 4.99
CA MET A 58 4.75 8.77 3.84
C MET A 58 3.55 8.62 2.92
N LEU A 59 3.11 7.39 2.64
CA LEU A 59 1.90 7.14 1.85
C LEU A 59 0.66 7.74 2.52
N LEU A 60 0.47 7.51 3.83
CA LEU A 60 -0.65 8.07 4.57
C LEU A 60 -0.66 9.61 4.49
N LYS A 61 0.50 10.23 4.69
CA LYS A 61 0.68 11.68 4.58
C LYS A 61 0.30 12.19 3.19
N ALA A 62 0.77 11.52 2.13
CA ALA A 62 0.45 11.88 0.75
C ALA A 62 -1.06 11.79 0.45
N VAL A 63 -1.74 10.79 1.01
CA VAL A 63 -3.20 10.62 0.86
C VAL A 63 -3.98 11.67 1.66
N ASP A 64 -3.46 12.11 2.82
CA ASP A 64 -4.07 13.14 3.64
C ASP A 64 -3.90 14.56 3.07
N GLU A 65 -2.75 14.86 2.47
CA GLU A 65 -2.43 16.19 1.91
C GLU A 65 -3.06 16.43 0.52
N ASP A 66 -3.37 15.37 -0.22
CA ASP A 66 -3.87 15.48 -1.58
C ASP A 66 -5.40 15.54 -1.65
N VAL A 67 -5.90 16.71 -2.02
CA VAL A 67 -7.33 17.04 -2.15
C VAL A 67 -8.06 16.11 -3.12
N ARG A 68 -7.35 15.50 -4.09
CA ARG A 68 -7.92 14.58 -5.08
C ARG A 68 -8.53 13.32 -4.44
N PHE A 69 -8.07 12.93 -3.25
CA PHE A 69 -8.63 11.77 -2.54
C PHE A 69 -9.86 12.11 -1.69
N GLY A 70 -10.18 13.39 -1.50
CA GLY A 70 -11.34 13.83 -0.73
C GLY A 70 -12.64 13.10 -1.13
N PRO A 71 -13.02 13.10 -2.42
CA PRO A 71 -14.23 12.41 -2.90
C PRO A 71 -14.19 10.87 -2.76
N LEU A 72 -13.02 10.27 -2.56
CA LEU A 72 -12.91 8.82 -2.35
C LEU A 72 -13.13 8.42 -0.89
N ARG A 73 -13.09 9.37 0.06
CA ARG A 73 -13.25 9.06 1.49
C ARG A 73 -14.62 8.50 1.84
N ASP A 74 -15.66 8.87 1.08
CA ASP A 74 -17.01 8.35 1.26
C ASP A 74 -17.18 6.93 0.69
N ASN A 75 -16.21 6.45 -0.10
CA ASN A 75 -16.25 5.09 -0.62
C ASN A 75 -15.81 4.09 0.47
N PRO A 76 -16.64 3.07 0.79
CA PRO A 76 -16.35 2.14 1.89
C PRO A 76 -15.09 1.31 1.64
N VAL A 77 -14.76 0.97 0.39
CA VAL A 77 -13.55 0.22 0.03
C VAL A 77 -12.30 1.07 0.30
N PHE A 78 -12.35 2.35 -0.06
CA PHE A 78 -11.26 3.27 0.19
C PHE A 78 -11.08 3.53 1.69
N ALA A 79 -12.17 3.76 2.42
CA ALA A 79 -12.15 3.98 3.87
C ALA A 79 -11.56 2.77 4.62
N ALA A 80 -11.95 1.54 4.25
CA ALA A 80 -11.41 0.32 4.84
C ALA A 80 -9.90 0.17 4.55
N ALA A 81 -9.47 0.43 3.31
CA ALA A 81 -8.05 0.40 2.95
C ALA A 81 -7.24 1.47 3.68
N LEU A 82 -7.79 2.68 3.84
CA LEU A 82 -7.14 3.75 4.59
C LEU A 82 -7.00 3.39 6.08
N GLN A 83 -8.02 2.76 6.68
CA GLN A 83 -7.94 2.27 8.05
C GLN A 83 -6.88 1.18 8.18
N LYS A 84 -6.82 0.22 7.26
CA LYS A 84 -5.77 -0.80 7.22
C LYS A 84 -4.36 -0.20 7.15
N LEU A 85 -4.17 0.85 6.34
CA LEU A 85 -2.90 1.56 6.27
C LEU A 85 -2.54 2.22 7.61
N LYS A 86 -3.51 2.84 8.30
CA LYS A 86 -3.32 3.43 9.64
C LYS A 86 -2.99 2.37 10.69
N ASP A 87 -3.71 1.25 10.70
CA ASP A 87 -3.51 0.16 11.65
C ASP A 87 -2.12 -0.45 11.51
N SER A 88 -1.58 -0.47 10.29
CA SER A 88 -0.22 -0.96 10.05
C SER A 88 0.87 -0.09 10.70
N LEU A 89 0.57 1.16 11.08
CA LEU A 89 1.54 2.08 11.69
C LEU A 89 1.61 1.98 13.21
N ASN A 90 0.67 1.24 13.83
CA ASN A 90 0.66 0.90 15.24
C ASN A 90 1.59 -0.28 15.52
#